data_AF-A0A7W0JRB8-F1
#
_entry.id   AF-A0A7W0JRB8-F1
#
_cell.length_a   1.000
_cell.length_b   1.000
_cell.length_c   1.000
_cell.angle_alpha   90.00
_cell.angle_beta   90.00
_cell.angle_gamma   90.00
#
_symmetry.space_group_name_H-M   'P 1'
#
loop_
_entity.id
_entity.type
_entity.pdbx_description
1 polymer ?
#
loop_
_entity_poly.entity_id
_entity_poly.type
_entity_poly.pdbx_seq_one_letter_code
_entity_poly.pdbx_strand_id
1 'polypeptide(L)'
;MTGFFRRHAAVLIAVALVSGLAPSLTAAQQDPTKSAPPVLVPPADTQAVPVTPAPADAMAPPAKSTPVITKETVDNPYGLEAILRQGDWVSLGTLAILGIMSMGTWYILIVKLWEQYKLMREGRDVRSAFWKAPSLREGATRLDKKSAYRYIAETGLEANEHHEGALTENIDLNTWVTMSVQRSVDAVQARTQDGLAFLATVGSTAPFVGLFGTVWGIYHALTAIGIAGQASIDKVAGPVGEALI
;
A
#
# COMPACT_ATOMS: atom_id res chain seq x y z
N MET A 1 6.36 -11.03 24.73
CA MET A 1 6.23 -10.40 23.39
C MET A 1 5.18 -11.03 22.48
N THR A 2 4.55 -12.17 22.85
CA THR A 2 3.64 -12.93 21.96
C THR A 2 2.14 -12.64 22.12
N GLY A 3 1.68 -12.09 23.24
CA GLY A 3 0.25 -11.89 23.51
C GLY A 3 -0.39 -10.66 22.82
N PHE A 4 0.39 -9.62 22.58
CA PHE A 4 -0.04 -8.41 21.88
C PHE A 4 -0.16 -8.63 20.37
N PHE A 5 0.75 -9.45 19.82
CA PHE A 5 0.81 -9.87 18.42
C PHE A 5 -0.47 -10.56 17.93
N ARG A 6 -1.08 -11.41 18.76
CA ARG A 6 -2.32 -12.12 18.39
C ARG A 6 -3.59 -11.26 18.46
N ARG A 7 -3.63 -10.23 19.31
CA ARG A 7 -4.84 -9.40 19.48
C ARG A 7 -4.93 -8.24 18.48
N HIS A 8 -3.81 -7.73 17.98
CA HIS A 8 -3.81 -6.61 17.03
C HIS A 8 -3.81 -7.02 15.55
N ALA A 9 -3.33 -8.23 15.22
CA ALA A 9 -3.42 -8.77 13.86
C ALA A 9 -4.87 -8.95 13.36
N ALA A 10 -5.80 -9.29 14.26
CA ALA A 10 -7.22 -9.48 13.91
C ALA A 10 -7.99 -8.16 13.68
N VAL A 11 -7.55 -7.05 14.28
CA VAL A 11 -8.26 -5.76 14.18
C VAL A 11 -7.83 -4.96 12.94
N LEU A 12 -6.59 -5.13 12.46
CA LEU A 12 -6.06 -4.36 11.33
C LEU A 12 -6.51 -4.88 9.96
N ILE A 13 -6.89 -6.15 9.85
CA ILE A 13 -7.51 -6.72 8.63
C ILE A 13 -8.87 -6.06 8.35
N ALA A 14 -9.56 -5.54 9.39
CA ALA A 14 -10.86 -4.89 9.23
C ALA A 14 -10.80 -3.41 8.79
N VAL A 15 -9.67 -2.71 9.00
CA VAL A 15 -9.56 -1.27 8.70
C VAL A 15 -9.02 -1.00 7.28
N ALA A 16 -8.28 -1.94 6.69
CA ALA A 16 -7.73 -1.80 5.33
C ALA A 16 -8.78 -1.83 4.20
N LEU A 17 -10.04 -2.15 4.49
CA LEU A 17 -11.10 -2.32 3.49
C LEU A 17 -11.90 -1.04 3.17
N VAL A 18 -11.58 0.12 3.77
CA VAL A 18 -12.45 1.32 3.72
C VAL A 18 -11.84 2.54 3.02
N SER A 19 -10.66 2.47 2.40
CA SER A 19 -10.06 3.67 1.79
C SER A 19 -9.31 3.42 0.49
N GLY A 20 -10.07 3.17 -0.58
CA GLY A 20 -9.60 3.24 -1.96
C GLY A 20 -10.26 4.42 -2.69
N LEU A 21 -9.67 5.61 -2.62
CA LEU A 21 -9.94 6.69 -3.56
C LEU A 21 -8.60 7.34 -3.91
N ALA A 22 -8.06 7.01 -5.09
CA ALA A 22 -6.95 7.72 -5.70
C ALA A 22 -7.49 8.53 -6.90
N PRO A 23 -7.06 9.79 -7.11
CA PRO A 23 -7.44 10.54 -8.29
C PRO A 23 -6.52 10.17 -9.47
N SER A 24 -7.14 9.85 -10.60
CA SER A 24 -6.49 9.56 -11.88
C SER A 24 -5.87 10.81 -12.51
N LEU A 25 -4.57 10.73 -12.84
CA LEU A 25 -3.85 11.72 -13.65
C LEU A 25 -4.23 11.56 -15.13
N THR A 26 -4.79 12.62 -15.71
CA THR A 26 -5.09 12.79 -17.13
C THR A 26 -3.80 12.85 -17.96
N ALA A 27 -3.60 11.90 -18.87
CA ALA A 27 -2.60 11.98 -19.92
C ALA A 27 -3.21 12.60 -21.20
N ALA A 28 -2.44 13.46 -21.84
CA ALA A 28 -2.79 14.27 -23.00
C ALA A 28 -3.09 13.42 -24.25
N GLN A 29 -4.17 13.78 -24.95
CA GLN A 29 -4.60 13.20 -26.22
C GLN A 29 -3.91 13.94 -27.38
N GLN A 30 -3.15 13.22 -28.20
CA GLN A 30 -2.65 13.71 -29.49
C GLN A 30 -3.71 13.40 -30.57
N ASP A 31 -4.16 14.44 -31.25
CA ASP A 31 -4.92 14.38 -32.50
C ASP A 31 -4.05 13.85 -33.65
N PRO A 32 -4.55 12.88 -34.43
CA PRO A 32 -4.18 12.79 -35.82
C PRO A 32 -5.45 12.73 -36.67
N THR A 33 -5.68 13.73 -37.52
CA THR A 33 -6.10 13.53 -38.93
C THR A 33 -6.41 14.88 -39.58
N LYS A 34 -5.54 15.30 -40.50
CA LYS A 34 -5.89 16.27 -41.54
C LYS A 34 -5.31 15.82 -42.88
N SER A 35 -6.19 15.78 -43.90
CA SER A 35 -5.96 15.66 -45.36
C SER A 35 -5.77 14.21 -45.85
N ALA A 36 -6.44 13.62 -46.86
CA ALA A 36 -7.46 13.97 -47.89
C ALA A 36 -7.82 12.63 -48.65
N PRO A 37 -8.60 12.57 -49.76
CA PRO A 37 -9.85 13.21 -50.21
C PRO A 37 -11.02 12.19 -50.47
N PRO A 38 -12.26 12.62 -50.82
CA PRO A 38 -13.42 11.74 -50.94
C PRO A 38 -13.64 11.20 -52.36
N VAL A 39 -14.06 9.92 -52.46
CA VAL A 39 -14.51 9.28 -53.71
C VAL A 39 -16.04 9.24 -53.75
N LEU A 40 -16.55 9.66 -54.90
CA LEU A 40 -17.95 9.78 -55.34
C LEU A 40 -18.66 8.41 -55.44
N VAL A 41 -19.90 8.28 -54.94
CA VAL A 41 -20.89 7.28 -55.40
C VAL A 41 -22.30 7.93 -55.43
N PRO A 42 -23.15 7.72 -56.46
CA PRO A 42 -24.41 8.46 -56.70
C PRO A 42 -25.63 7.90 -55.94
N PRO A 43 -26.79 8.60 -55.96
CA PRO A 43 -27.93 8.33 -55.09
C PRO A 43 -28.83 7.22 -55.62
N ALA A 44 -29.35 6.38 -54.71
CA ALA A 44 -30.47 5.50 -54.97
C ALA A 44 -31.75 6.14 -54.42
N ASP A 45 -32.60 6.57 -55.35
CA ASP A 45 -34.01 6.88 -55.10
C ASP A 45 -34.72 5.63 -54.59
N THR A 46 -35.47 5.72 -53.50
CA THR A 46 -36.66 4.89 -53.33
C THR A 46 -37.76 5.66 -52.62
N GLN A 47 -38.84 5.79 -53.39
CA GLN A 47 -40.04 6.57 -53.18
C GLN A 47 -40.82 6.19 -51.91
N ALA A 48 -41.35 7.21 -51.25
CA ALA A 48 -42.37 7.10 -50.22
C ALA A 48 -43.74 6.81 -50.85
N VAL A 49 -44.50 5.86 -50.28
CA VAL A 49 -45.92 5.67 -50.57
C VAL A 49 -46.73 6.42 -49.50
N PRO A 50 -47.72 7.25 -49.87
CA PRO A 50 -48.57 7.96 -48.92
C PRO A 50 -49.82 7.15 -48.56
N VAL A 51 -50.23 7.19 -47.29
CA VAL A 51 -51.61 6.88 -46.86
C VAL A 51 -52.07 7.88 -45.80
N THR A 52 -53.14 8.59 -46.14
CA THR A 52 -53.85 9.66 -45.41
C THR A 52 -54.81 9.07 -44.33
N PRO A 53 -55.58 9.84 -43.53
CA PRO A 53 -55.52 9.80 -42.05
C PRO A 53 -56.84 9.40 -41.33
N ALA A 54 -56.74 9.28 -40.00
CA ALA A 54 -57.80 9.44 -38.97
C ALA A 54 -58.83 8.29 -38.77
N PRO A 55 -59.40 8.08 -37.56
CA PRO A 55 -59.65 9.08 -36.51
C PRO A 55 -59.13 8.77 -35.09
N ALA A 56 -59.10 9.85 -34.32
CA ALA A 56 -58.78 9.93 -32.90
C ALA A 56 -59.82 9.21 -32.04
N ASP A 57 -59.35 8.39 -31.11
CA ASP A 57 -60.12 7.99 -29.94
C ASP A 57 -59.30 8.16 -28.66
N ALA A 58 -59.89 8.94 -27.76
CA ALA A 58 -59.76 8.97 -26.31
C ALA A 58 -58.36 8.89 -25.66
N MET A 59 -57.90 10.07 -25.25
CA MET A 59 -56.85 10.31 -24.26
C MET A 59 -57.20 9.65 -22.90
N ALA A 60 -56.48 8.59 -22.53
CA ALA A 60 -56.36 8.12 -21.15
C ALA A 60 -55.01 8.60 -20.58
N PRO A 61 -54.94 9.17 -19.37
CA PRO A 61 -53.70 9.67 -18.80
C PRO A 61 -52.71 8.51 -18.59
N PRO A 62 -51.40 8.70 -18.90
CA PRO A 62 -50.42 7.63 -18.76
C PRO A 62 -50.29 7.24 -17.29
N ALA A 63 -50.56 5.97 -17.00
CA ALA A 63 -50.18 5.35 -15.75
C ALA A 63 -48.68 5.56 -15.56
N LYS A 64 -48.31 6.23 -14.47
CA LYS A 64 -46.91 6.47 -14.09
C LYS A 64 -46.22 5.10 -13.95
N SER A 65 -45.48 4.69 -14.97
CA SER A 65 -44.56 3.57 -14.87
C SER A 65 -43.43 4.01 -13.95
N THR A 66 -43.52 3.63 -12.69
CA THR A 66 -42.40 3.69 -11.75
C THR A 66 -41.22 2.99 -12.41
N PRO A 67 -40.07 3.64 -12.63
CA PRO A 67 -38.91 2.94 -13.14
C PRO A 67 -38.49 1.95 -12.06
N VAL A 68 -38.75 0.68 -12.28
CA VAL A 68 -38.12 -0.40 -11.52
C VAL A 68 -36.65 -0.29 -11.89
N ILE A 69 -35.87 0.34 -11.03
CA ILE A 69 -34.41 0.24 -11.08
C ILE A 69 -34.10 -1.21 -10.68
N THR A 70 -34.17 -2.10 -11.67
CA THR A 70 -33.48 -3.36 -11.60
C THR A 70 -32.01 -3.01 -11.53
N LYS A 71 -31.39 -3.21 -10.35
CA LYS A 71 -29.94 -3.30 -10.26
C LYS A 71 -29.53 -4.50 -11.10
N GLU A 72 -29.30 -4.28 -12.38
CA GLU A 72 -28.55 -5.21 -13.21
C GLU A 72 -27.14 -5.22 -12.60
N THR A 73 -26.82 -6.28 -11.87
CA THR A 73 -25.44 -6.57 -11.52
C THR A 73 -24.75 -6.87 -12.84
N VAL A 74 -24.14 -5.85 -13.43
CA VAL A 74 -23.19 -6.01 -14.53
C VAL A 74 -22.09 -6.90 -13.98
N ASP A 75 -22.19 -8.20 -14.27
CA ASP A 75 -21.21 -9.19 -13.92
C ASP A 75 -19.97 -8.85 -14.73
N ASN A 76 -18.98 -8.23 -14.09
CA ASN A 76 -17.82 -7.71 -14.79
C ASN A 76 -16.93 -8.89 -15.18
N PRO A 77 -16.82 -9.27 -16.48
CA PRO A 77 -16.01 -10.40 -16.92
C PRO A 77 -14.51 -10.18 -16.68
N TYR A 78 -14.11 -8.97 -16.24
CA TYR A 78 -12.73 -8.59 -15.93
C TYR A 78 -12.50 -8.28 -14.43
N GLY A 79 -13.37 -8.75 -13.54
CA GLY A 79 -13.20 -8.58 -12.09
C GLY A 79 -12.04 -9.39 -11.51
N LEU A 80 -11.58 -9.04 -10.30
CA LEU A 80 -10.54 -9.80 -9.56
C LEU A 80 -10.88 -11.30 -9.42
N GLU A 81 -12.18 -11.64 -9.39
CA GLU A 81 -12.68 -13.01 -9.33
C GLU A 81 -12.48 -13.79 -10.65
N ALA A 82 -12.55 -13.12 -11.81
CA ALA A 82 -12.24 -13.71 -13.10
C ALA A 82 -10.73 -14.00 -13.21
N ILE A 83 -9.88 -13.07 -12.75
CA ILE A 83 -8.42 -13.24 -12.68
C ILE A 83 -8.04 -14.44 -11.80
N LEU A 84 -8.70 -14.61 -10.66
CA LEU A 84 -8.43 -15.74 -9.75
C LEU A 84 -8.86 -17.09 -10.32
N ARG A 85 -9.88 -17.12 -11.18
CA ARG A 85 -10.38 -18.36 -11.80
C ARG A 85 -9.71 -18.71 -13.13
N GLN A 86 -9.20 -17.72 -13.86
CA GLN A 86 -8.70 -17.89 -15.23
C GLN A 86 -7.24 -17.46 -15.40
N GLY A 87 -6.65 -16.82 -14.38
CA GLY A 87 -5.30 -16.27 -14.42
C GLY A 87 -4.21 -17.34 -14.34
N ASP A 88 -3.12 -17.06 -15.05
CA ASP A 88 -1.91 -17.89 -15.06
C ASP A 88 -1.29 -17.98 -13.64
N TRP A 89 -0.75 -19.15 -13.30
CA TRP A 89 -0.20 -19.44 -11.96
C TRP A 89 0.95 -18.49 -11.59
N VAL A 90 1.71 -18.01 -12.59
CA VAL A 90 2.79 -17.03 -12.40
C VAL A 90 2.23 -15.64 -12.09
N SER A 91 1.18 -15.20 -12.77
CA SER A 91 0.52 -13.91 -12.53
C SER A 91 -0.08 -13.90 -11.12
N LEU A 92 -0.77 -14.97 -10.74
CA LEU A 92 -1.31 -15.12 -9.39
C LEU A 92 -0.22 -15.17 -8.33
N GLY A 93 0.89 -15.85 -8.60
CA GLY A 93 2.07 -15.87 -7.73
C GLY A 93 2.67 -14.48 -7.53
N THR A 94 2.78 -13.69 -8.61
CA THR A 94 3.29 -12.32 -8.56
C THR A 94 2.39 -11.42 -7.72
N LEU A 95 1.07 -11.49 -7.94
CA LEU A 95 0.07 -10.73 -7.18
C LEU A 95 0.07 -11.14 -5.69
N ALA A 96 0.22 -12.44 -5.40
CA ALA A 96 0.34 -12.93 -4.03
C ALA A 96 1.61 -12.42 -3.33
N ILE A 97 2.75 -12.40 -4.03
CA ILE A 97 4.01 -11.85 -3.50
C ILE A 97 3.87 -10.36 -3.19
N LEU A 98 3.31 -9.58 -4.11
CA LEU A 98 3.04 -8.15 -3.89
C LEU A 98 2.06 -7.92 -2.74
N GLY A 99 1.05 -8.77 -2.60
CA GLY A 99 0.11 -8.75 -1.47
C GLY A 99 0.81 -8.99 -0.12
N ILE A 100 1.68 -9.99 -0.04
CA ILE A 100 2.47 -10.29 1.17
C ILE A 100 3.42 -9.13 1.51
N MET A 101 4.11 -8.58 0.51
CA MET A 101 4.97 -7.41 0.67
C MET A 101 4.20 -6.19 1.19
N SER A 102 3.01 -5.94 0.67
CA SER A 102 2.11 -4.87 1.12
C SER A 102 1.68 -5.08 2.58
N MET A 103 1.22 -6.30 2.94
CA MET A 103 0.86 -6.64 4.31
C MET A 103 2.04 -6.47 5.28
N GLY A 104 3.24 -6.90 4.89
CA GLY A 104 4.46 -6.71 5.68
C GLY A 104 4.79 -5.24 5.91
N THR A 105 4.62 -4.41 4.89
CA THR A 105 4.85 -2.96 4.96
C THR A 105 3.89 -2.28 5.93
N TRP A 106 2.59 -2.57 5.81
CA TRP A 106 1.57 -2.05 6.74
C TRP A 106 1.80 -2.51 8.18
N TYR A 107 2.18 -3.76 8.38
CA TYR A 107 2.49 -4.29 9.71
C TYR A 107 3.65 -3.51 10.36
N ILE A 108 4.76 -3.33 9.65
CA ILE A 108 5.92 -2.60 10.18
C ILE A 108 5.59 -1.11 10.40
N LEU A 109 4.83 -0.50 9.48
CA LEU A 109 4.38 0.89 9.59
C LEU A 109 3.66 1.13 10.93
N ILE A 110 2.67 0.29 11.26
CA ILE A 110 1.88 0.43 12.50
C ILE A 110 2.76 0.23 13.74
N VAL A 111 3.61 -0.81 13.75
CA VAL A 111 4.51 -1.07 14.88
C VAL A 111 5.46 0.10 15.09
N LYS A 112 6.07 0.63 14.01
CA LYS A 112 7.01 1.76 14.10
C LYS A 112 6.35 3.05 14.52
N LEU A 113 5.15 3.34 14.03
CA LEU A 113 4.38 4.51 14.48
C LEU A 113 4.08 4.44 15.98
N TRP A 114 3.73 3.25 16.48
CA TRP A 114 3.50 3.07 17.91
C TRP A 114 4.80 3.19 18.72
N GLU A 115 5.88 2.53 18.31
CA GLU A 115 7.19 2.66 18.95
C GLU A 115 7.65 4.13 19.03
N GLN A 116 7.52 4.88 17.92
CA GLN A 116 7.86 6.30 17.85
C GLN A 116 6.98 7.14 18.77
N TYR A 117 5.67 6.91 18.77
CA TYR A 117 4.73 7.61 19.64
C TYR A 117 5.04 7.35 21.12
N LYS A 118 5.33 6.10 21.47
CA LYS A 118 5.72 5.70 22.83
C LYS A 118 7.01 6.41 23.24
N LEU A 119 8.04 6.39 22.40
CA LEU A 119 9.33 7.04 22.67
C LEU A 119 9.16 8.55 22.85
N MET A 120 8.37 9.22 21.99
CA MET A 120 8.05 10.65 22.14
C MET A 120 7.31 10.96 23.44
N ARG A 121 6.45 10.06 23.92
CA ARG A 121 5.78 10.22 25.21
C ARG A 121 6.76 10.09 26.36
N GLU A 122 7.60 9.06 26.36
CA GLU A 122 8.63 8.87 27.39
C GLU A 122 9.61 10.06 27.45
N GLY A 123 9.96 10.66 26.31
CA GLY A 123 10.79 11.87 26.29
C GLY A 123 10.13 13.09 26.95
N ARG A 124 8.78 13.16 26.95
CA ARG A 124 8.05 14.18 27.73
C ARG A 124 8.11 13.88 29.23
N ASP A 125 8.04 12.61 29.63
CA ASP A 125 8.13 12.18 31.03
C ASP A 125 9.53 12.46 31.61
N VAL A 126 10.59 12.29 30.81
CA VAL A 126 11.95 12.71 31.18
C VAL A 126 11.98 14.21 31.51
N ARG A 127 11.42 15.06 30.63
CA ARG A 127 11.35 16.51 30.88
C ARG A 127 10.56 16.90 32.11
N SER A 128 9.48 16.20 32.42
CA SER A 128 8.60 16.55 33.53
C SER A 128 9.03 15.97 34.88
N ALA A 129 9.64 14.78 34.90
CA ALA A 129 9.94 14.03 36.13
C ALA A 129 11.44 13.84 36.40
N PHE A 130 12.24 13.47 35.40
CA PHE A 130 13.68 13.17 35.59
C PHE A 130 14.48 14.42 35.95
N TRP A 131 14.35 15.48 35.14
CA TRP A 131 15.12 16.72 35.34
C TRP A 131 14.71 17.53 36.58
N LYS A 132 13.58 17.19 37.21
CA LYS A 132 13.11 17.80 38.47
C LYS A 132 13.46 16.96 39.70
N ALA A 133 14.08 15.80 39.52
CA ALA A 133 14.47 14.95 40.64
C ALA A 133 15.72 15.53 41.34
N PRO A 134 15.87 15.31 42.66
CA PRO A 134 17.01 15.83 43.42
C PRO A 134 18.31 15.06 43.17
N SER A 135 18.25 13.87 42.56
CA SER A 135 19.41 13.09 42.16
C SER A 135 19.16 12.31 40.87
N LEU A 136 20.25 11.95 40.16
CA LEU A 136 20.19 11.14 38.94
C LEU A 136 19.58 9.75 39.19
N ARG A 137 19.91 9.13 40.32
CA ARG A 137 19.38 7.80 40.69
C ARG A 137 17.88 7.84 40.96
N GLU A 138 17.41 8.84 41.71
CA GLU A 138 15.98 9.03 41.93
C GLU A 138 15.25 9.38 40.63
N GLY A 139 15.85 10.23 39.78
CA GLY A 139 15.35 10.52 38.44
C GLY A 139 15.15 9.26 37.60
N ALA A 140 16.15 8.36 37.55
CA ALA A 140 16.07 7.11 36.79
C ALA A 140 14.97 6.17 37.32
N THR A 141 14.74 6.13 38.64
CA THR A 141 13.66 5.30 39.22
C THR A 141 12.25 5.80 38.91
N ARG A 142 12.09 7.10 38.65
CA ARG A 142 10.80 7.72 38.25
C ARG A 142 10.41 7.42 36.80
N LEU A 143 11.34 6.91 35.98
CA LEU A 143 11.06 6.46 34.62
C LEU A 143 10.56 5.01 34.59
N ASP A 144 9.75 4.70 33.57
CA ASP A 144 9.29 3.33 33.32
C ASP A 144 10.46 2.37 33.09
N LYS A 145 10.38 1.17 33.69
CA LYS A 145 11.42 0.12 33.60
C LYS A 145 11.74 -0.31 32.16
N LYS A 146 10.80 -0.12 31.22
CA LYS A 146 10.95 -0.49 29.81
C LYS A 146 11.23 0.72 28.92
N SER A 147 11.51 1.88 29.51
CA SER A 147 11.81 3.10 28.77
C SER A 147 13.25 3.07 28.24
N ALA A 148 13.42 3.50 26.99
CA ALA A 148 14.74 3.66 26.41
C ALA A 148 15.58 4.73 27.14
N TYR A 149 14.93 5.77 27.66
CA TYR A 149 15.59 6.83 28.42
C TYR A 149 16.10 6.35 29.78
N ARG A 150 15.39 5.39 30.39
CA ARG A 150 15.83 4.78 31.65
C ARG A 150 17.09 3.96 31.45
N TYR A 151 17.14 3.17 30.38
CA TYR A 151 18.31 2.40 30.00
C TYR A 151 19.55 3.30 29.82
N ILE A 152 19.39 4.45 29.15
CA ILE A 152 20.48 5.43 28.99
C ILE A 152 20.92 6.01 30.34
N ALA A 153 19.97 6.40 31.19
CA ALA A 153 20.26 6.95 32.52
C ALA A 153 20.94 5.94 33.46
N GLU A 154 20.48 4.69 33.46
CA GLU A 154 21.08 3.59 34.23
C GLU A 154 22.49 3.26 33.72
N THR A 155 22.70 3.23 32.40
CA THR A 155 24.04 3.01 31.80
C THR A 155 25.04 4.10 32.23
N GLY A 156 24.60 5.37 32.29
CA GLY A 156 25.43 6.47 32.79
C GLY A 156 25.74 6.37 34.29
N LEU A 157 24.76 5.95 35.11
CA LEU A 157 24.94 5.73 36.54
C LEU A 157 25.90 4.56 36.81
N GLU A 158 25.73 3.44 36.11
CA GLU A 158 26.60 2.26 36.22
C GLU A 158 28.03 2.59 35.78
N ALA A 159 28.19 3.38 34.70
CA ALA A 159 29.51 3.82 34.24
C ALA A 159 30.24 4.73 35.24
N ASN A 160 29.50 5.51 36.03
CA ASN A 160 30.05 6.33 37.10
C ASN A 160 30.44 5.49 38.34
N GLU A 161 29.74 4.39 38.60
CA GLU A 161 30.00 3.48 39.73
C GLU A 161 31.11 2.45 39.44
N HIS A 162 31.24 2.00 38.19
CA HIS A 162 32.15 0.91 37.81
C HIS A 162 33.37 1.39 37.03
N HIS A 163 33.94 2.54 37.39
CA HIS A 163 35.24 2.99 36.87
C HIS A 163 36.41 2.28 37.58
N GLU A 164 36.36 0.96 37.66
CA GLU A 164 37.39 0.15 38.31
C GLU A 164 37.87 -0.94 37.35
N GLY A 165 39.10 -0.78 36.83
CA GLY A 165 39.71 -1.71 35.89
C GLY A 165 40.96 -1.13 35.22
N ALA A 166 42.00 -1.97 35.02
CA ALA A 166 43.31 -1.56 34.49
C ALA A 166 43.27 -0.94 33.07
N LEU A 167 42.18 -1.17 32.31
CA LEU A 167 41.98 -0.56 30.98
C LEU A 167 41.18 0.75 31.03
N THR A 168 40.38 0.97 32.07
CA THR A 168 39.60 2.21 32.28
C THR A 168 40.39 3.27 33.04
N GLU A 169 41.39 2.86 33.83
CA GLU A 169 42.25 3.76 34.62
C GLU A 169 43.06 4.76 33.77
N ASN A 170 43.27 4.46 32.48
CA ASN A 170 43.96 5.35 31.54
C ASN A 170 43.04 6.38 30.87
N ILE A 171 41.72 6.34 31.13
CA ILE A 171 40.72 7.22 30.53
C ILE A 171 40.07 8.03 31.65
N ASP A 172 39.98 9.34 31.48
CA ASP A 172 39.29 10.20 32.45
C ASP A 172 37.82 9.78 32.65
N LEU A 173 37.33 9.81 33.90
CA LEU A 173 35.98 9.39 34.27
C LEU A 173 34.90 10.10 33.44
N ASN A 174 35.05 11.40 33.17
CA ASN A 174 34.08 12.16 32.37
C ASN A 174 34.03 11.63 30.93
N THR A 175 35.20 11.34 30.36
CA THR A 175 35.32 10.74 29.03
C THR A 175 34.67 9.35 29.00
N TRP A 176 34.95 8.51 30.00
CA TRP A 176 34.36 7.17 30.12
C TRP A 176 32.84 7.19 30.20
N VAL A 177 32.27 8.02 31.08
CA VAL A 177 30.82 8.16 31.25
C VAL A 177 30.18 8.69 29.96
N THR A 178 30.77 9.70 29.33
CA THR A 178 30.27 10.26 28.07
C THR A 178 30.24 9.21 26.95
N MET A 179 31.30 8.43 26.80
CA MET A 179 31.36 7.34 25.82
C MET A 179 30.34 6.24 26.12
N SER A 180 30.14 5.89 27.39
CA SER A 180 29.15 4.89 27.81
C SER A 180 27.72 5.34 27.47
N VAL A 181 27.40 6.60 27.81
CA VAL A 181 26.10 7.21 27.47
C VAL A 181 25.91 7.27 25.95
N GLN A 182 26.91 7.73 25.19
CA GLN A 182 26.82 7.78 23.72
C GLN A 182 26.54 6.39 23.12
N ARG A 183 27.27 5.36 23.59
CA ARG A 183 27.04 3.98 23.15
C ARG A 183 25.63 3.50 23.48
N SER A 184 25.08 3.88 24.63
CA SER A 184 23.70 3.55 25.00
C SER A 184 22.67 4.25 24.10
N VAL A 185 22.93 5.51 23.71
CA VAL A 185 22.11 6.26 22.75
C VAL A 185 22.15 5.59 21.38
N ASP A 186 23.35 5.25 20.89
CA ASP A 186 23.54 4.57 19.60
C ASP A 186 22.83 3.21 19.57
N ALA A 187 22.87 2.46 20.67
CA ALA A 187 22.16 1.19 20.80
C ALA A 187 20.63 1.34 20.75
N VAL A 188 20.09 2.39 21.39
CA VAL A 188 18.65 2.73 21.31
C VAL A 188 18.27 3.18 19.90
N GLN A 189 19.11 3.99 19.26
CA GLN A 189 18.91 4.45 17.88
C GLN A 189 18.90 3.29 16.90
N ALA A 190 19.85 2.36 17.00
CA ALA A 190 19.92 1.16 16.17
C ALA A 190 18.63 0.33 16.28
N ARG A 191 18.14 0.06 17.50
CA ARG A 191 16.87 -0.66 17.72
C ARG A 191 15.66 0.05 17.10
N THR A 192 15.67 1.38 17.10
CA THR A 192 14.59 2.17 16.50
C THR A 192 14.59 2.05 14.96
N GLN A 193 15.76 1.80 14.36
CA GLN A 193 15.93 1.61 12.92
C GLN A 193 15.62 0.18 12.44
N ASP A 194 15.45 -0.79 13.35
CA ASP A 194 15.12 -2.17 13.00
C ASP A 194 13.90 -2.26 12.08
N GLY A 195 13.96 -3.07 11.02
CA GLY A 195 12.84 -3.23 10.07
C GLY A 195 12.73 -2.15 9.00
N LEU A 196 13.41 -1.00 9.12
CA LEU A 196 13.47 -0.02 8.04
C LEU A 196 14.20 -0.57 6.80
N ALA A 197 15.19 -1.43 7.00
CA ALA A 197 15.89 -2.12 5.92
C ALA A 197 14.91 -2.97 5.07
N PHE A 198 13.95 -3.65 5.71
CA PHE A 198 12.93 -4.42 4.99
C PHE A 198 12.03 -3.51 4.15
N LEU A 199 11.56 -2.38 4.71
CA LEU A 199 10.78 -1.38 3.96
C LEU A 199 11.56 -0.85 2.76
N ALA A 200 12.85 -0.57 2.94
CA ALA A 200 13.71 -0.10 1.86
C ALA A 200 13.85 -1.15 0.74
N THR A 201 14.05 -2.43 1.11
CA THR A 201 14.11 -3.53 0.15
C THR A 201 12.79 -3.68 -0.59
N VAL A 202 11.66 -3.77 0.11
CA VAL A 202 10.33 -3.92 -0.51
C VAL A 202 10.00 -2.72 -1.41
N GLY A 203 10.25 -1.50 -0.96
CA GLY A 203 10.02 -0.29 -1.74
C GLY A 203 10.84 -0.24 -3.04
N SER A 204 12.04 -0.83 -3.04
CA SER A 204 12.91 -0.89 -4.22
C SER A 204 12.58 -2.07 -5.14
N THR A 205 12.24 -3.24 -4.59
CA THR A 205 12.04 -4.47 -5.39
C THR A 205 10.62 -4.64 -5.91
N ALA A 206 9.60 -4.11 -5.23
CA ALA A 206 8.20 -4.27 -5.63
C ALA A 206 7.89 -3.80 -7.07
N PRO A 207 8.42 -2.66 -7.56
CA PRO A 207 8.19 -2.25 -8.96
C PRO A 207 8.71 -3.26 -9.98
N PHE A 208 9.85 -3.91 -9.68
CA PHE A 208 10.42 -4.92 -10.57
C PHE A 208 9.63 -6.23 -10.53
N VAL A 209 9.11 -6.61 -9.36
CA VAL A 209 8.21 -7.77 -9.22
C VAL A 209 6.91 -7.54 -10.00
N GLY A 210 6.32 -6.34 -9.90
CA GLY A 210 5.15 -5.97 -10.70
C GLY A 210 5.43 -5.99 -12.20
N LEU A 211 6.52 -5.37 -12.64
CA LEU A 211 6.94 -5.38 -14.04
C LEU A 211 7.21 -6.79 -14.57
N PHE A 212 7.77 -7.69 -13.75
CA PHE A 212 7.92 -9.10 -14.12
C PHE A 212 6.55 -9.75 -14.41
N GLY A 213 5.55 -9.52 -13.55
CA GLY A 213 4.20 -10.02 -13.75
C GLY A 213 3.57 -9.53 -15.05
N THR A 214 3.71 -8.24 -15.36
CA THR A 214 3.14 -7.64 -16.57
C THR A 214 3.80 -8.20 -17.84
N VAL A 215 5.13 -8.35 -17.84
CA VAL A 215 5.88 -8.93 -18.95
C VAL A 215 5.49 -10.39 -19.16
N TRP A 216 5.37 -11.17 -18.09
CA TRP A 216 4.95 -12.56 -18.18
C TRP A 216 3.52 -12.71 -18.73
N GLY A 217 2.57 -11.93 -18.22
CA GLY A 217 1.19 -11.97 -18.66
C GLY A 217 1.03 -11.61 -20.14
N ILE A 218 1.71 -10.56 -20.60
CA ILE A 218 1.70 -10.18 -22.03
C ILE A 218 2.38 -11.26 -22.89
N TYR A 219 3.49 -11.86 -22.43
CA TYR A 219 4.14 -12.97 -23.14
C TYR A 219 3.21 -14.16 -23.33
N HIS A 220 2.48 -14.56 -22.28
CA HIS A 220 1.51 -15.64 -22.36
C HIS A 220 0.35 -15.30 -23.32
N ALA A 221 -0.17 -14.07 -23.26
CA ALA A 221 -1.21 -13.60 -24.15
C ALA A 221 -0.80 -13.64 -25.63
N LEU A 222 0.40 -13.15 -25.95
CA LEU A 222 0.94 -13.18 -27.32
C LEU A 222 1.19 -14.61 -27.82
N THR A 223 1.64 -15.50 -26.94
CA THR A 223 1.85 -16.92 -27.27
C THR A 223 0.52 -17.61 -27.60
N ALA A 224 -0.54 -17.33 -26.84
CA ALA A 224 -1.88 -17.85 -27.11
C ALA A 224 -2.42 -17.41 -28.48
N ILE A 225 -2.22 -16.14 -28.87
CA ILE A 225 -2.57 -15.66 -30.22
C ILE A 225 -1.76 -16.41 -31.29
N GLY A 226 -0.46 -16.57 -31.06
CA GLY A 226 0.45 -17.24 -32.00
C GLY A 226 0.03 -18.68 -32.28
N ILE A 227 -0.46 -19.40 -31.27
CA ILE A 227 -0.96 -20.78 -31.41
C ILE A 227 -2.34 -20.80 -32.09
N ALA A 228 -3.23 -19.86 -31.76
CA ALA A 228 -4.59 -19.80 -32.31
C ALA A 228 -4.64 -19.40 -33.80
N GLY A 229 -3.61 -18.73 -34.32
CA GLY A 229 -3.49 -18.35 -35.74
C GLY A 229 -4.46 -17.25 -36.19
N GLN A 230 -5.39 -16.80 -35.34
CA GLN A 230 -6.27 -15.66 -35.57
C GLN A 230 -6.14 -14.65 -34.43
N ALA A 231 -5.70 -13.44 -34.75
CA ALA A 231 -5.71 -12.31 -33.83
C ALA A 231 -7.11 -11.66 -33.86
N SER A 232 -7.94 -11.96 -32.85
CA SER A 232 -9.18 -11.21 -32.59
C SER A 232 -9.06 -10.50 -31.25
N ILE A 233 -9.55 -9.25 -31.17
CA ILE A 233 -9.44 -8.39 -29.98
C ILE A 233 -10.04 -9.07 -28.74
N ASP A 234 -11.13 -9.82 -28.94
CA ASP A 234 -11.86 -10.53 -27.88
C ASP A 234 -11.02 -11.62 -27.21
N LYS A 235 -10.00 -12.15 -27.91
CA LYS A 235 -9.08 -13.16 -27.38
C LYS A 235 -7.88 -12.57 -26.64
N VAL A 236 -7.61 -11.28 -26.81
CA VAL A 236 -6.43 -10.62 -26.22
C VAL A 236 -6.78 -9.62 -25.12
N ALA A 237 -7.95 -9.00 -25.18
CA ALA A 237 -8.34 -7.95 -24.25
C ALA A 237 -8.37 -8.41 -22.79
N GLY A 238 -8.82 -9.64 -22.52
CA GLY A 238 -8.79 -10.23 -21.18
C GLY A 238 -7.38 -10.39 -20.65
N PRO A 239 -6.55 -11.32 -21.20
CA PRO A 239 -5.23 -11.62 -20.65
C PRO A 239 -4.28 -10.42 -20.55
N VAL A 240 -4.37 -9.48 -21.50
CA VAL A 240 -3.55 -8.24 -21.45
C VAL A 240 -4.07 -7.29 -20.38
N GLY A 241 -5.39 -7.17 -20.20
CA GLY A 241 -5.99 -6.40 -19.12
C GLY A 241 -5.58 -6.92 -17.75
N GLU A 242 -5.57 -8.24 -17.55
CA GLU A 242 -5.11 -8.87 -16.30
C GLU A 242 -3.64 -8.59 -16.00
N ALA A 243 -2.78 -8.59 -17.03
CA ALA A 243 -1.35 -8.33 -16.87
C ALA A 243 -1.05 -6.87 -16.48
N LEU A 244 -1.97 -5.93 -16.70
CA LEU A 244 -1.78 -4.51 -16.36
C LEU A 244 -2.23 -4.14 -14.94
N ILE A 245 -2.95 -5.05 -14.26
CA ILE A 245 -3.49 -4.89 -12.89
C ILE A 245 -2.48 -5.42 -11.87
#